data_AF-A0A4R3HWH4-F1
#
_entry.id   AF-A0A4R3HWH4-F1
#
_cell.length_a   1.000
_cell.length_b   1.000
_cell.length_c   1.000
_cell.angle_alpha   90.00
_cell.angle_beta   90.00
_cell.angle_gamma   90.00
#
_symmetry.space_group_name_H-M   'P 1'
#
loop_
_entity.id
_entity.type
_entity.pdbx_description
1 polymer ?
#
loop_
_entity_poly.entity_id
_entity_poly.type
_entity_poly.pdbx_seq_one_letter_code
_entity_poly.pdbx_strand_id
1 'polypeptide(L)'
;MLQLSWLSFSASIVVALIIGGLLTQLILKTGGKDRMSLKRDLNELKKEHQTYQINVTEHFSRTTELISELSESYKQIQDHLTRGAEEFVKPEYRLTSSANEPSLEDLAPADETDAKPSRPLDYVAKGPEEEGTLSENYGFKKPEDSTATKKAVNK
;
A
#
# COMPACT_ATOMS: atom_id res chain seq x y z
N MET A 1 14.01 -72.23 -3.93
CA MET A 1 13.01 -71.16 -4.18
C MET A 1 13.52 -69.78 -3.75
N LEU A 2 14.06 -69.58 -2.53
CA LEU A 2 14.52 -68.26 -2.05
C LEU A 2 15.78 -67.68 -2.72
N GLN A 3 16.68 -68.51 -3.25
CA GLN A 3 17.95 -68.05 -3.84
C GLN A 3 17.79 -67.32 -5.19
N LEU A 4 16.74 -67.64 -5.96
CA LEU A 4 16.52 -67.07 -7.29
C LEU A 4 15.96 -65.64 -7.22
N SER A 5 15.17 -65.32 -6.19
CA SER A 5 14.57 -64.01 -5.99
C SER A 5 15.61 -62.93 -5.64
N TRP A 6 16.63 -63.27 -4.85
CA TRP A 6 17.69 -62.33 -4.50
C TRP A 6 18.55 -61.94 -5.71
N LEU A 7 18.78 -62.90 -6.62
CA LEU A 7 19.51 -62.66 -7.87
C LEU A 7 18.73 -61.74 -8.82
N SER A 8 17.40 -61.90 -8.91
CA SER A 8 16.55 -60.99 -9.70
C SER A 8 16.49 -59.59 -9.10
N PHE A 9 16.47 -59.47 -7.77
CA PHE A 9 16.46 -58.18 -7.09
C PHE A 9 17.76 -57.41 -7.30
N SER A 10 18.91 -58.09 -7.17
CA SER A 10 20.22 -57.48 -7.42
C SER A 10 20.38 -57.07 -8.89
N ALA A 11 19.94 -57.90 -9.83
CA ALA A 11 19.96 -57.58 -11.26
C ALA A 11 19.10 -56.34 -11.59
N SER A 12 17.89 -56.24 -11.00
CA SER A 12 17.01 -55.08 -11.19
C SER A 12 17.63 -53.78 -10.68
N ILE A 13 18.31 -53.82 -9.53
CA ILE A 13 19.03 -52.67 -8.97
C ILE A 13 20.13 -52.18 -9.90
N VAL A 14 20.90 -53.10 -10.49
CA VAL A 14 22.00 -52.74 -11.40
C VAL A 14 21.44 -52.09 -12.67
N VAL A 15 20.37 -52.64 -13.23
CA VAL A 15 19.70 -52.06 -14.40
C VAL A 15 19.11 -50.69 -14.08
N ALA A 16 18.47 -50.51 -12.92
CA ALA A 16 17.94 -49.24 -12.48
C ALA A 16 19.04 -48.17 -12.25
N LEU A 17 20.21 -48.56 -11.75
CA LEU A 17 21.37 -47.66 -11.59
C LEU A 17 21.95 -47.22 -12.92
N ILE A 18 22.03 -48.12 -13.91
CA ILE A 18 22.54 -47.79 -15.24
C ILE A 18 21.59 -46.82 -15.93
N ILE A 19 20.29 -47.14 -15.93
CA ILE A 19 19.25 -46.29 -16.54
C ILE A 19 19.14 -44.96 -15.80
N GLY A 20 19.07 -44.98 -14.47
CA GLY A 20 19.02 -43.79 -13.62
C GLY A 20 20.25 -42.89 -13.80
N GLY A 21 21.44 -43.48 -13.90
CA GLY A 21 22.68 -42.77 -14.19
C GLY A 21 22.67 -42.08 -15.55
N LEU A 22 22.24 -42.81 -16.60
CA LEU A 22 22.10 -42.27 -17.96
C LEU A 22 21.09 -41.12 -18.03
N LEU A 23 19.91 -41.27 -17.42
CA LEU A 23 18.90 -40.21 -17.37
C LEU A 23 19.42 -38.98 -16.62
N THR A 24 20.07 -39.18 -15.47
CA THR A 24 20.62 -38.07 -14.67
C THR A 24 21.69 -37.31 -15.44
N GLN A 25 22.58 -38.02 -16.14
CA GLN A 25 23.63 -37.39 -16.94
C GLN A 25 23.06 -36.61 -18.14
N LEU A 26 21.99 -37.11 -18.76
CA LEU A 26 21.29 -36.42 -19.85
C LEU A 26 20.63 -35.11 -19.35
N ILE A 27 19.94 -35.16 -18.22
CA ILE A 27 19.23 -34.00 -17.64
C ILE A 27 20.23 -32.93 -17.18
N LEU A 28 21.34 -33.31 -16.55
CA LEU A 28 22.38 -32.36 -16.11
C LEU A 28 23.07 -31.67 -17.30
N LYS A 29 23.33 -32.41 -18.38
CA LYS A 29 24.04 -31.90 -19.55
C LYS A 29 23.19 -30.92 -20.37
N THR A 30 21.88 -31.15 -20.45
CA THR A 30 20.94 -30.22 -21.12
C THR A 30 20.61 -29.03 -20.23
N GLY A 31 20.46 -29.24 -18.92
CA GLY A 31 20.02 -28.20 -17.99
C GLY A 31 21.08 -27.17 -17.62
N GLY A 32 22.34 -27.26 -18.05
CA GLY A 32 23.42 -26.33 -17.66
C GLY A 32 23.31 -24.93 -18.30
N LYS A 33 22.81 -24.84 -19.53
CA LYS A 33 22.64 -23.55 -20.24
C LYS A 33 21.51 -22.71 -19.64
N ASP A 34 20.39 -23.34 -19.30
CA ASP A 34 19.20 -22.63 -18.79
C ASP A 34 19.40 -22.04 -17.40
N ARG A 35 20.30 -22.59 -16.59
CA ARG A 35 20.54 -22.07 -15.23
C ARG A 35 21.40 -20.82 -15.26
N MET A 36 22.26 -20.68 -16.28
CA MET A 36 23.06 -19.47 -16.46
C MET A 36 22.20 -18.32 -16.98
N SER A 37 21.30 -18.55 -17.94
CA SER A 37 20.33 -17.52 -18.36
C SER A 37 19.40 -17.14 -17.22
N LEU A 38 18.82 -18.10 -16.51
CA LEU A 38 17.93 -17.81 -15.38
C LEU A 38 18.62 -17.02 -14.26
N LYS A 39 19.89 -17.34 -13.95
CA LYS A 39 20.68 -16.53 -13.00
C LYS A 39 20.97 -15.12 -13.50
N ARG A 40 21.16 -14.93 -14.81
CA ARG A 40 21.34 -13.59 -15.41
C ARG A 40 20.05 -12.80 -15.33
N ASP A 41 18.92 -13.41 -15.66
CA ASP A 41 17.59 -12.78 -15.61
C ASP A 41 17.25 -12.33 -14.19
N LEU A 42 17.52 -13.18 -13.18
CA LEU A 42 17.34 -12.81 -11.77
C LEU A 42 18.26 -11.66 -11.34
N ASN A 43 19.49 -11.61 -11.86
CA ASN A 43 20.42 -10.53 -11.54
C ASN A 43 19.97 -9.22 -12.21
N GLU A 44 19.55 -9.27 -13.47
CA GLU A 44 19.03 -8.11 -14.20
C GLU A 44 17.79 -7.55 -13.51
N LEU A 45 16.81 -8.40 -13.18
CA LEU A 45 15.60 -7.97 -12.48
C LEU A 45 15.90 -7.34 -11.11
N LYS A 46 16.86 -7.92 -10.37
CA LYS A 46 17.31 -7.34 -9.09
C LYS A 46 17.96 -5.98 -9.28
N LYS A 47 18.78 -5.83 -10.33
CA LYS A 47 19.45 -4.57 -10.67
C LYS A 47 18.43 -3.51 -11.10
N GLU A 48 17.44 -3.87 -11.90
CA GLU A 48 16.34 -2.99 -12.29
C GLU A 48 15.55 -2.53 -11.06
N HIS A 49 15.24 -3.44 -10.14
CA HIS A 49 14.54 -3.11 -8.90
C HIS A 49 15.37 -2.16 -8.00
N GLN A 50 16.68 -2.40 -7.88
CA GLN A 50 17.58 -1.49 -7.17
C GLN A 50 17.63 -0.12 -7.83
N THR A 51 17.68 -0.07 -9.17
CA THR A 51 17.68 1.19 -9.93
C THR A 51 16.38 1.95 -9.74
N TYR A 52 15.24 1.25 -9.74
CA TYR A 52 13.94 1.84 -9.44
C TYR A 52 13.89 2.44 -8.03
N GLN A 53 14.37 1.71 -7.02
CA GLN A 53 14.43 2.21 -5.63
C GLN A 53 15.29 3.47 -5.51
N ILE A 54 16.43 3.52 -6.21
CA ILE A 54 17.31 4.70 -6.25
C ILE A 54 16.56 5.87 -6.89
N ASN A 55 15.93 5.67 -8.06
CA ASN A 55 15.22 6.71 -8.78
C ASN A 55 14.06 7.30 -7.97
N VAL A 56 13.26 6.46 -7.30
CA VAL A 56 12.17 6.91 -6.43
C VAL A 56 12.71 7.73 -5.26
N THR A 57 13.80 7.27 -4.63
CA THR A 57 14.44 8.00 -3.53
C THR A 57 14.96 9.37 -3.99
N GLU A 58 15.59 9.42 -5.15
CA GLU A 58 16.06 10.66 -5.76
C GLU A 58 14.90 11.61 -6.10
N HIS A 59 13.79 11.09 -6.63
CA HIS A 59 12.60 11.89 -6.93
C HIS A 59 12.04 12.52 -5.66
N PHE A 60 11.84 11.74 -4.59
CA PHE A 60 11.36 12.29 -3.32
C PHE A 60 12.34 13.27 -2.69
N SER A 61 13.64 13.02 -2.75
CA SER A 61 14.65 13.99 -2.31
C SER A 61 14.49 15.31 -3.07
N ARG A 62 14.40 15.26 -4.40
CA ARG A 62 14.21 16.45 -5.23
C ARG A 62 12.88 17.15 -4.96
N THR A 63 11.81 16.39 -4.75
CA THR A 63 10.50 16.96 -4.39
C THR A 63 10.56 17.66 -3.04
N THR A 64 11.25 17.10 -2.04
CA THR A 64 11.38 17.77 -0.73
C THR A 64 12.16 19.08 -0.80
N GLU A 65 13.20 19.15 -1.63
CA GLU A 65 13.91 20.40 -1.90
C GLU A 65 12.99 21.45 -2.53
N LEU A 66 12.22 21.05 -3.56
CA LEU A 66 11.27 21.94 -4.23
C LEU A 66 10.14 22.41 -3.29
N ILE A 67 9.64 21.53 -2.41
CA ILE A 67 8.65 21.89 -1.39
C ILE A 67 9.23 22.93 -0.42
N SER A 68 10.50 22.77 -0.03
CA SER A 68 11.17 23.74 0.84
C SER A 68 11.27 25.11 0.17
N GLU A 69 11.71 25.15 -1.09
CA GLU A 69 11.81 26.39 -1.89
C GLU A 69 10.44 27.07 -2.06
N LEU A 70 9.40 26.28 -2.34
CA LEU A 70 8.02 26.76 -2.43
C LEU A 70 7.53 27.32 -1.08
N SER A 71 7.81 26.62 0.02
CA SER A 71 7.41 27.07 1.36
C SER A 71 8.07 28.40 1.73
N GLU A 72 9.35 28.59 1.36
CA GLU A 72 10.06 29.85 1.57
C GLU A 72 9.47 30.96 0.71
N SER A 73 9.20 30.69 -0.56
CA SER A 73 8.52 31.64 -1.46
C SER A 73 7.12 32.03 -0.95
N TYR A 74 6.36 31.06 -0.42
CA TYR A 74 5.05 31.32 0.19
C TYR A 74 5.16 32.23 1.42
N LYS A 75 6.15 32.00 2.29
CA LYS A 75 6.41 32.89 3.43
C LYS A 75 6.74 34.31 2.98
N GLN A 76 7.56 34.46 1.94
CA GLN A 76 7.90 35.79 1.39
C GLN A 76 6.66 36.51 0.84
N ILE A 77 5.76 35.79 0.17
CA ILE A 77 4.48 36.33 -0.29
C ILE A 77 3.62 36.77 0.90
N GLN A 78 3.52 35.93 1.94
CA GLN A 78 2.75 36.24 3.14
C GLN A 78 3.30 37.47 3.88
N ASP A 79 4.63 37.58 4.01
CA ASP A 79 5.31 38.74 4.56
C ASP A 79 5.02 40.00 3.75
N HIS A 80 5.08 39.90 2.42
CA HIS A 80 4.78 41.02 1.53
C HIS A 80 3.32 41.46 1.65
N LEU A 81 2.38 40.51 1.76
CA LEU A 81 0.97 40.81 2.01
C LEU A 81 0.76 41.48 3.38
N THR A 82 1.45 41.02 4.42
CA THR A 82 1.35 41.61 5.76
C THR A 82 1.89 43.04 5.76
N ARG A 83 3.05 43.27 5.16
CA ARG A 83 3.62 44.62 4.99
C ARG A 83 2.71 45.53 4.17
N GLY A 84 2.18 45.03 3.05
CA GLY A 84 1.24 45.79 2.22
C GLY A 84 -0.07 46.10 2.96
N ALA A 85 -0.58 45.16 3.76
CA ALA A 85 -1.72 45.42 4.62
C ALA A 85 -1.39 46.52 5.65
N GLU A 86 -0.24 46.49 6.32
CA GLU A 86 0.15 47.55 7.24
C GLU A 86 0.33 48.92 6.57
N GLU A 87 0.88 48.95 5.35
CA GLU A 87 1.12 50.19 4.61
C GLU A 87 -0.19 50.80 4.09
N PHE A 88 -1.07 49.99 3.51
CA PHE A 88 -2.26 50.47 2.82
C PHE A 88 -3.54 50.50 3.69
N VAL A 89 -3.57 49.74 4.79
CA VAL A 89 -4.72 49.76 5.71
C VAL A 89 -4.56 50.94 6.66
N LYS A 90 -5.47 51.91 6.53
CA LYS A 90 -5.58 53.03 7.48
C LYS A 90 -5.75 52.50 8.90
N PRO A 91 -5.21 53.17 9.93
CA PRO A 91 -5.22 52.68 11.32
C PRO A 91 -6.62 52.33 11.84
N GLU A 92 -7.66 52.96 11.29
CA GLU A 92 -9.07 52.73 11.59
C GLU A 92 -9.66 51.39 11.07
N TYR A 93 -9.01 50.75 10.09
CA TYR A 93 -9.40 49.42 9.57
C TYR A 93 -8.38 48.33 9.89
N ARG A 94 -7.33 48.65 10.67
CA ARG A 94 -6.41 47.63 11.16
C ARG A 94 -7.22 46.71 12.08
N LEU A 95 -7.45 45.48 11.63
CA LEU A 95 -7.85 44.38 12.49
C LEU A 95 -6.66 44.13 13.43
N THR A 96 -6.56 44.93 14.49
CA THR A 96 -5.77 44.51 15.64
C THR A 96 -6.48 43.26 16.11
N SER A 97 -5.83 42.10 15.93
CA SER A 97 -6.06 40.92 16.75
C SER A 97 -5.72 41.33 18.18
N SER A 98 -6.58 42.15 18.76
CA SER A 98 -6.49 42.64 20.11
C SER A 98 -6.55 41.38 20.97
N ALA A 99 -5.64 41.26 21.91
CA ALA A 99 -5.55 40.17 22.88
C ALA A 99 -6.77 40.09 23.83
N ASN A 100 -7.93 40.57 23.39
CA ASN A 100 -9.18 40.73 24.11
C ASN A 100 -10.38 40.34 23.22
N GLU A 101 -10.16 39.54 22.17
CA GLU A 101 -11.24 38.81 21.52
C GLU A 101 -11.66 37.67 22.46
N PRO A 102 -12.97 37.53 22.77
CA PRO A 102 -13.44 36.33 23.46
C PRO A 102 -13.01 35.11 22.64
N SER A 103 -12.44 34.11 23.31
CA SER A 103 -12.06 32.86 22.65
C SER A 103 -13.29 32.30 21.92
N LEU A 104 -13.14 31.65 20.76
CA LEU A 104 -14.29 31.06 20.06
C LEU A 104 -15.04 30.06 20.98
N GLU A 105 -14.35 29.45 21.95
CA GLU A 105 -14.93 28.68 23.06
C GLU A 105 -15.91 29.47 23.94
N ASP A 106 -15.74 30.78 24.10
CA ASP A 106 -16.58 31.66 24.94
C ASP A 106 -17.84 32.13 24.19
N LEU A 107 -17.85 31.97 22.86
CA LEU A 107 -19.01 32.19 21.99
C LEU A 107 -19.76 30.88 21.66
N ALA A 108 -19.25 29.74 22.11
CA ALA A 108 -19.94 28.47 21.96
C ALA A 108 -21.10 28.41 22.98
N PRO A 109 -22.35 28.11 22.56
CA PRO A 109 -23.41 27.81 23.50
C PRO A 109 -22.94 26.63 24.36
N ALA A 110 -22.92 26.83 25.68
CA ALA A 110 -22.62 25.77 26.63
C ALA A 110 -23.75 24.75 26.60
N ASP A 111 -23.65 23.74 25.71
CA ASP A 111 -24.40 22.50 25.85
C ASP A 111 -23.76 21.36 25.04
N GLU A 112 -23.28 20.39 25.81
CA GLU A 112 -23.43 18.94 25.61
C GLU A 112 -22.96 18.31 24.29
N THR A 113 -21.71 17.84 24.27
CA THR A 113 -21.27 16.43 24.09
C THR A 113 -19.89 16.37 23.43
N ASP A 114 -19.04 15.49 23.97
CA ASP A 114 -17.67 15.13 23.54
C ASP A 114 -17.56 14.55 22.11
N ALA A 115 -18.13 15.20 21.10
CA ALA A 115 -17.95 14.81 19.71
C ALA A 115 -16.69 15.50 19.15
N LYS A 116 -15.53 14.94 19.49
CA LYS A 116 -14.26 15.27 18.82
C LYS A 116 -14.48 15.15 17.30
N PRO A 117 -14.13 16.16 16.48
CA PRO A 117 -14.36 16.08 15.04
C PRO A 117 -13.53 14.93 14.45
N SER A 118 -14.18 13.81 14.17
CA SER A 118 -13.53 12.66 13.55
C SER A 118 -13.26 13.02 12.08
N ARG A 119 -11.98 13.12 11.71
CA ARG A 119 -11.56 13.24 10.31
C ARG A 119 -12.21 12.11 9.50
N PRO A 120 -12.54 12.30 8.21
CA PRO A 120 -13.11 11.24 7.39
C PRO A 120 -12.30 9.95 7.50
N LEU A 121 -12.94 8.86 7.90
CA LEU A 121 -12.32 7.56 8.21
C LEU A 121 -11.99 6.76 6.93
N ASP A 122 -11.64 7.42 5.84
CA ASP A 122 -11.44 6.77 4.52
C ASP A 122 -10.24 5.81 4.48
N TYR A 123 -9.47 5.72 5.57
CA TYR A 123 -8.25 4.90 5.72
C TYR A 123 -8.34 3.84 6.84
N VAL A 124 -9.48 3.66 7.51
CA VAL A 124 -9.56 2.66 8.59
C VAL A 124 -9.69 1.26 8.00
N ALA A 125 -8.70 0.41 8.30
CA ALA A 125 -8.77 -1.02 8.03
C ALA A 125 -10.01 -1.60 8.73
N LYS A 126 -10.98 -2.02 7.93
CA LYS A 126 -12.21 -2.65 8.42
C LYS A 126 -11.89 -4.00 9.06
N GLY A 127 -12.72 -4.42 10.01
CA GLY A 127 -12.55 -5.70 10.71
C GLY A 127 -12.60 -6.91 9.76
N PRO A 128 -12.14 -8.09 10.18
CA PRO A 128 -12.06 -9.28 9.33
C PRO A 128 -13.42 -9.76 8.77
N GLU A 129 -14.51 -9.40 9.45
CA GLU A 129 -15.89 -9.72 9.06
C GLU A 129 -16.56 -8.59 8.24
N GLU A 130 -15.86 -7.47 8.04
CA GLU A 130 -16.44 -6.25 7.49
C GLU A 130 -15.82 -5.93 6.12
N GLU A 131 -16.66 -5.99 5.10
CA GLU A 131 -16.25 -5.94 3.70
C GLU A 131 -15.57 -4.59 3.36
N GLY A 132 -14.28 -4.65 3.06
CA GLY A 132 -13.43 -3.51 2.71
C GLY A 132 -13.81 -2.86 1.39
N THR A 133 -13.50 -1.58 1.22
CA THR A 133 -13.74 -0.82 -0.03
C THR A 133 -12.93 -1.33 -1.23
N LEU A 134 -11.94 -2.19 -0.99
CA LEU A 134 -11.12 -2.86 -2.00
C LEU A 134 -11.40 -4.37 -2.10
N SER A 135 -12.45 -4.87 -1.44
CA SER A 135 -12.87 -6.26 -1.62
C SER A 135 -13.50 -6.47 -2.99
N GLU A 136 -13.27 -7.62 -3.60
CA GLU A 136 -13.73 -7.94 -4.96
C GLU A 136 -15.28 -8.00 -5.08
N ASN A 137 -15.94 -8.09 -3.95
CA ASN A 137 -17.38 -8.21 -3.75
C ASN A 137 -18.02 -6.92 -3.22
N TYR A 138 -17.23 -5.86 -3.02
CA TYR A 138 -17.73 -4.53 -2.65
C TYR A 138 -18.76 -4.03 -3.67
N GLY A 139 -20.00 -3.86 -3.21
CA GLY A 139 -21.12 -3.42 -4.06
C GLY A 139 -21.90 -4.54 -4.75
N PHE A 140 -21.54 -5.81 -4.56
CA PHE A 140 -22.26 -6.95 -5.12
C PHE A 140 -23.03 -7.72 -4.01
N LYS A 141 -24.32 -7.42 -3.85
CA LYS A 141 -25.19 -8.22 -2.96
C LYS A 141 -25.57 -9.53 -3.66
N LYS A 142 -25.13 -10.66 -3.10
CA LYS A 142 -25.55 -12.00 -3.53
C LYS A 142 -27.07 -12.17 -3.25
N PRO A 143 -27.89 -12.58 -4.23
CA PRO A 143 -29.34 -12.69 -4.06
C PRO A 143 -29.71 -14.00 -3.34
N GLU A 144 -29.32 -14.15 -2.09
CA GLU A 144 -29.71 -15.27 -1.23
C GLU A 144 -29.92 -14.73 0.19
N ASP A 145 -30.84 -13.77 0.35
CA ASP A 145 -31.46 -13.39 1.64
C ASP A 145 -32.60 -12.35 1.47
N SER A 146 -33.43 -12.51 0.43
CA SER A 146 -34.62 -11.66 0.21
C SER A 146 -35.94 -12.40 0.47
N THR A 147 -35.99 -13.32 1.46
CA THR A 147 -37.21 -14.08 1.78
C THR A 147 -37.56 -14.14 3.27
N ALA A 148 -37.54 -13.01 3.97
CA ALA A 148 -38.35 -12.79 5.17
C ALA A 148 -38.38 -11.29 5.47
N THR A 149 -39.37 -10.49 5.06
CA THR A 149 -40.58 -10.27 5.86
C THR A 149 -41.51 -9.38 5.04
N LYS A 150 -42.48 -9.97 4.33
CA LYS A 150 -43.67 -9.25 3.84
C LYS A 150 -44.90 -10.12 4.10
N LYS A 151 -45.38 -10.11 5.35
CA LYS A 151 -46.74 -10.51 5.71
C LYS A 151 -47.10 -9.89 7.06
N ALA A 152 -47.73 -8.72 7.02
CA ALA A 152 -48.77 -8.27 7.96
C ALA A 152 -49.13 -6.81 7.67
N VAL A 153 -49.70 -6.53 6.49
CA VAL A 153 -50.63 -5.42 6.31
C VAL A 153 -51.76 -5.96 5.44
N ASN A 154 -52.85 -6.41 6.06
CA ASN A 154 -54.17 -6.26 5.48
C ASN A 154 -55.28 -6.42 6.53
N LYS A 155 -56.08 -5.36 6.64
CA LYS A 155 -57.42 -5.20 7.21
C LYS A 155 -57.61 -5.25 8.73
#